data_AF-A0A8I2J4L2-F1
#
_entry.id   AF-A0A8I2J4L2-F1
#
_cell.length_a   1.000
_cell.length_b   1.000
_cell.length_c   1.000
_cell.angle_alpha   90.00
_cell.angle_beta   90.00
_cell.angle_gamma   90.00
#
_symmetry.space_group_name_H-M   'P 1'
#
loop_
_entity.id
_entity.type
_entity.pdbx_description
1 polymer ?
#
loop_
_entity_poly.entity_id
_entity_poly.type
_entity_poly.pdbx_seq_one_letter_code
_entity_poly.pdbx_strand_id
1 'polypeptide(L)'
;MPDHDNSSRTVTVPTCDHGPVTVWEPDWCTGSETEHQPGGYRVDITHASPDYEFTVSTSRGTPVVLRACFEHRPFTECPPGHAPFINVEMDGDWHPHSSNDLRRLSDSLMAHADRLRELADRLDGLTNAFDGTKETTRAAADPKKGRSD
;
A
#
# COMPACT_ATOMS: atom_id res chain seq x y z
N MET A 1 -6.48 -6.10 -23.16
CA MET A 1 -5.95 -4.83 -22.63
C MET A 1 -5.57 -4.00 -23.84
N PRO A 2 -5.97 -2.73 -23.93
CA PRO A 2 -5.58 -1.92 -25.08
C PRO A 2 -4.07 -1.71 -25.03
N ASP A 3 -3.40 -1.98 -26.15
CA ASP A 3 -2.00 -1.63 -26.37
C ASP A 3 -1.89 -0.10 -26.33
N HIS A 4 -1.38 0.44 -25.23
CA HIS A 4 -1.01 1.84 -25.17
C HIS A 4 0.31 2.02 -25.93
N ASP A 5 0.23 2.69 -27.07
CA ASP A 5 1.39 3.16 -27.83
C ASP A 5 2.19 4.14 -26.96
N ASN A 6 3.35 3.69 -26.49
CA ASN A 6 4.13 4.32 -25.42
C ASN A 6 5.00 5.50 -25.92
N SER A 7 4.51 6.28 -26.90
CA SER A 7 5.41 6.97 -27.85
C SER A 7 5.18 8.45 -28.12
N SER A 8 4.28 9.19 -27.46
CA SER A 8 3.86 10.50 -28.04
C SER A 8 3.77 11.74 -27.14
N ARG A 9 4.05 11.69 -25.84
CA ARG A 9 3.99 12.90 -25.00
C ARG A 9 5.38 13.33 -24.58
N THR A 10 5.73 14.58 -24.87
CA THR A 10 6.93 15.23 -24.33
C THR A 10 6.54 16.45 -23.54
N VAL A 11 7.21 16.70 -22.42
CA VAL A 11 7.05 17.90 -21.61
C VAL A 11 8.36 18.66 -21.58
N THR A 12 8.26 19.99 -21.58
CA THR A 12 9.43 20.88 -21.41
C THR A 12 9.35 21.52 -20.04
N VAL A 13 10.30 21.16 -19.18
CA VAL A 13 10.40 21.64 -17.80
C VAL A 13 11.46 22.75 -17.73
N PRO A 14 11.10 23.98 -17.34
CA PRO A 14 12.09 25.02 -17.06
C PRO A 14 12.91 24.63 -15.83
N THR A 15 14.23 24.52 -15.97
CA THR A 15 15.15 24.27 -14.84
C THR A 15 16.02 25.48 -14.55
N CYS A 16 16.45 25.63 -13.31
CA CYS A 16 17.33 26.73 -12.90
C CYS A 16 18.82 26.51 -13.26
N ASP A 17 19.22 25.29 -13.57
CA ASP A 17 20.61 24.85 -13.74
C ASP A 17 20.96 24.39 -15.16
N HIS A 18 19.98 23.95 -15.96
CA HIS A 18 20.19 23.42 -17.31
C HIS A 18 19.34 24.12 -18.39
N GLY A 19 18.62 25.18 -18.04
CA GLY A 19 17.63 25.83 -18.93
C GLY A 19 16.39 24.95 -19.14
N PRO A 20 15.58 25.18 -20.18
CA PRO A 20 14.45 24.32 -20.50
C PRO A 20 14.91 22.90 -20.90
N VAL A 21 14.41 21.88 -20.22
CA VAL A 21 14.71 20.47 -20.50
C VAL A 21 13.48 19.79 -21.05
N THR A 22 13.56 19.26 -22.27
CA THR A 22 12.49 18.45 -22.87
C THR A 22 12.71 16.98 -22.57
N VAL A 23 11.72 16.33 -21.97
CA VAL A 23 11.73 14.89 -21.64
C VAL A 23 10.52 14.17 -22.21
N TRP A 24 10.68 12.87 -22.43
CA TRP A 24 9.57 11.97 -22.72
C TRP A 24 8.72 11.76 -21.48
N GLU A 25 7.42 11.95 -21.63
CA GLU A 25 6.42 11.70 -20.60
C GLU A 25 5.80 10.31 -20.84
N PRO A 26 6.01 9.35 -19.91
CA PRO A 26 5.37 8.04 -19.99
C PRO A 26 3.85 8.15 -19.98
N ASP A 27 3.16 7.20 -20.61
CA ASP A 27 1.69 7.18 -20.70
C ASP A 27 0.98 7.07 -19.34
N TRP A 28 1.64 6.46 -18.35
CA TRP A 28 1.18 6.33 -16.97
C TRP A 28 1.47 7.55 -16.10
N CYS A 29 2.28 8.50 -16.58
CA CYS A 29 2.61 9.72 -15.84
C CYS A 29 1.38 10.62 -15.76
N THR A 30 1.10 11.18 -14.58
CA THR A 30 -0.04 12.10 -14.44
C THR A 30 0.19 13.44 -15.12
N GLY A 31 1.47 13.82 -15.26
CA GLY A 31 1.88 15.09 -15.87
C GLY A 31 1.40 16.30 -15.08
N SER A 32 1.13 16.13 -13.78
CA SER A 32 0.57 17.18 -12.94
C SER A 32 1.55 18.37 -12.81
N GLU A 33 1.02 19.60 -12.76
CA GLU A 33 1.86 20.80 -12.55
C GLU A 33 2.63 20.76 -11.22
N THR A 34 2.21 19.91 -10.29
CA THR A 34 2.91 19.60 -9.04
C THR A 34 4.15 18.73 -9.22
N GLU A 35 4.20 17.85 -10.21
CA GLU A 35 5.36 16.98 -10.51
C GLU A 35 6.40 17.72 -11.37
N HIS A 36 5.94 18.54 -12.32
CA HIS A 36 6.82 19.31 -13.21
C HIS A 36 6.90 20.79 -12.82
N GLN A 37 7.25 21.08 -11.57
CA GLN A 37 7.30 22.48 -11.11
C GLN A 37 8.39 23.28 -11.86
N PRO A 38 8.06 24.49 -12.36
CA PRO A 38 9.04 25.33 -13.03
C PRO A 38 10.08 25.87 -12.05
N GLY A 39 11.35 25.89 -12.48
CA GLY A 39 12.46 26.48 -11.74
C GLY A 39 13.21 25.54 -10.79
N GLY A 40 12.83 24.25 -10.74
CA GLY A 40 13.59 23.22 -10.04
C GLY A 40 14.92 22.86 -10.71
N TYR A 41 15.66 21.92 -10.11
CA TYR A 41 16.88 21.36 -10.71
C TYR A 41 16.52 20.25 -11.70
N ARG A 42 17.34 20.09 -12.74
CA ARG A 42 17.16 18.98 -13.71
C ARG A 42 17.15 17.61 -13.04
N VAL A 43 17.97 17.40 -12.02
CA VAL A 43 18.09 16.11 -11.29
C VAL A 43 16.78 15.70 -10.59
N ASP A 44 15.92 16.67 -10.25
CA ASP A 44 14.68 16.45 -9.51
C ASP A 44 13.49 16.14 -10.43
N ILE A 45 13.67 16.22 -11.75
CA ILE A 45 12.61 15.87 -12.72
C ILE A 45 12.20 14.42 -12.50
N THR A 46 10.93 14.23 -12.18
CA THR A 46 10.34 12.94 -11.82
C THR A 46 9.00 12.78 -12.55
N HIS A 47 8.76 11.58 -13.08
CA HIS A 47 7.45 11.15 -13.56
C HIS A 47 6.82 10.27 -12.48
N ALA A 48 5.59 10.55 -12.08
CA ALA A 48 4.84 9.69 -11.17
C ALA A 48 3.47 9.32 -11.74
N SER A 49 3.01 8.10 -11.44
CA SER A 49 1.62 7.71 -11.68
C SER A 49 0.72 8.19 -10.53
N PRO A 50 -0.62 8.11 -10.67
CA PRO A 50 -1.49 8.17 -9.51
C PRO A 50 -1.15 7.06 -8.50
N ASP A 51 -1.55 7.28 -7.24
CA ASP A 51 -1.46 6.27 -6.20
C ASP A 51 -2.45 5.12 -6.46
N TYR A 52 -1.93 3.89 -6.43
CA TYR A 52 -2.68 2.66 -6.26
C TYR A 52 -2.91 2.44 -4.76
N GLU A 53 -4.14 2.63 -4.31
CA GLU A 53 -4.51 2.41 -2.90
C GLU A 53 -5.00 0.97 -2.68
N PHE A 54 -4.39 0.28 -1.71
CA PHE A 54 -4.82 -1.03 -1.25
C PHE A 54 -5.66 -0.85 0.01
N THR A 55 -6.92 -1.28 -0.03
CA THR A 55 -7.86 -1.06 1.06
C THR A 55 -8.36 -2.35 1.69
N VAL A 56 -8.79 -2.27 2.95
CA VAL A 56 -9.39 -3.39 3.69
C VAL A 56 -10.75 -2.97 4.21
N SER A 57 -11.77 -3.80 4.01
CA SER A 57 -13.12 -3.54 4.55
C SER A 57 -13.18 -3.84 6.04
N THR A 58 -13.70 -2.90 6.81
CA THR A 58 -13.94 -3.02 8.26
C THR A 58 -15.35 -2.55 8.61
N SER A 59 -15.79 -2.82 9.83
CA SER A 59 -17.07 -2.29 10.35
C SER A 59 -17.12 -0.76 10.45
N ARG A 60 -15.95 -0.08 10.36
CA ARG A 60 -15.82 1.38 10.44
C ARG A 60 -15.51 2.04 9.09
N GLY A 61 -15.55 1.28 8.00
CA GLY A 61 -15.26 1.75 6.64
C GLY A 61 -14.11 1.00 5.98
N THR A 62 -13.54 1.60 4.94
CA THR A 62 -12.56 0.96 4.04
C THR A 62 -11.24 1.73 4.05
N PRO A 63 -10.45 1.66 5.15
CA PRO A 63 -9.17 2.35 5.23
C PRO A 63 -8.17 1.83 4.18
N VAL A 64 -7.30 2.74 3.74
CA VAL A 64 -6.09 2.43 2.96
C VAL A 64 -5.05 1.83 3.90
N VAL A 65 -4.47 0.70 3.50
CA VAL A 65 -3.43 -0.03 4.25
C VAL A 65 -2.06 0.13 3.60
N LEU A 66 -2.02 0.30 2.28
CA LEU A 66 -0.80 0.49 1.51
C LEU A 66 -1.10 1.42 0.32
N ARG A 67 -0.12 2.23 -0.07
CA ARG A 67 -0.12 2.95 -1.34
C ARG A 67 1.09 2.56 -2.17
N ALA A 68 0.93 2.56 -3.48
CA ALA A 68 2.02 2.38 -4.41
C ALA A 68 1.86 3.29 -5.62
N CYS A 69 2.94 3.74 -6.24
CA CYS A 69 2.90 4.49 -7.49
C CYS A 69 4.10 4.11 -8.37
N PHE A 70 3.94 4.20 -9.69
CA PHE A 70 5.09 4.17 -10.59
C PHE A 70 5.86 5.47 -10.47
N GLU A 71 7.17 5.35 -10.48
CA GLU A 71 8.05 6.50 -10.50
C GLU A 71 9.23 6.28 -11.46
N HIS A 72 9.65 7.36 -12.12
CA HIS A 72 10.84 7.39 -12.97
C HIS A 72 11.55 8.74 -12.83
N ARG A 73 12.86 8.70 -12.59
CA ARG A 73 13.72 9.88 -12.36
C ARG A 73 14.80 9.90 -13.42
N PRO A 74 14.52 10.40 -14.64
CA PRO A 74 15.42 10.24 -15.80
C PRO A 74 16.84 10.79 -15.57
N PHE A 75 16.98 11.80 -14.71
CA PHE A 75 18.25 12.50 -14.48
C PHE A 75 18.82 12.34 -13.08
N THR A 76 18.26 11.46 -12.23
CA THR A 76 18.84 11.22 -10.89
C THR A 76 20.30 10.81 -10.99
N GLU A 77 21.14 11.24 -10.05
CA GLU A 77 22.52 10.78 -9.95
C GLU A 77 22.64 9.49 -9.11
N CYS A 78 21.61 9.20 -8.30
CA CYS A 78 21.58 8.08 -7.38
C CYS A 78 20.51 7.06 -7.80
N PRO A 79 20.85 5.76 -7.89
CA PRO A 79 19.86 4.72 -8.13
C PRO A 79 18.95 4.51 -6.91
N PRO A 80 17.70 4.04 -7.11
CA PRO A 80 17.06 3.77 -8.40
C PRO A 80 16.51 5.04 -9.07
N GLY A 81 16.20 4.97 -10.36
CA GLY A 81 15.46 6.04 -11.04
C GLY A 81 15.68 6.20 -12.54
N HIS A 82 16.78 5.69 -13.10
CA HIS A 82 16.99 5.75 -14.56
C HIS A 82 16.04 4.84 -15.36
N ALA A 83 15.48 3.82 -14.71
CA ALA A 83 14.40 3.00 -15.22
C ALA A 83 13.18 3.12 -14.29
N PRO A 84 11.95 2.94 -14.79
CA PRO A 84 10.76 2.96 -13.95
C PRO A 84 10.81 1.92 -12.82
N PHE A 85 10.32 2.30 -11.65
CA PHE A 85 10.19 1.46 -10.46
C PHE A 85 8.85 1.74 -9.78
N ILE A 86 8.49 0.95 -8.77
CA ILE A 86 7.31 1.22 -7.94
C ILE A 86 7.79 1.73 -6.59
N ASN A 87 7.32 2.90 -6.18
CA ASN A 87 7.43 3.33 -4.80
C ASN A 87 6.25 2.79 -4.00
N VAL A 88 6.52 2.25 -2.81
CA VAL A 88 5.50 1.72 -1.90
C VAL A 88 5.59 2.48 -0.58
N GLU A 89 4.47 3.04 -0.12
CA GLU A 89 4.39 3.74 1.16
C GLU A 89 4.39 2.71 2.30
N MET A 90 5.42 2.74 3.15
CA MET A 90 5.53 1.91 4.34
C MET A 90 6.14 2.74 5.48
N ASP A 91 5.52 2.65 6.66
CA ASP A 91 5.95 3.38 7.86
C ASP A 91 6.01 4.91 7.68
N GLY A 92 5.12 5.45 6.84
CA GLY A 92 5.04 6.88 6.53
C GLY A 92 6.12 7.41 5.58
N ASP A 93 6.88 6.51 4.94
CA ASP A 93 7.90 6.85 3.93
C ASP A 93 7.73 6.02 2.65
N TRP A 94 8.32 6.47 1.56
CA TRP A 94 8.26 5.82 0.25
C TRP A 94 9.50 5.00 -0.04
N HIS A 95 9.30 3.71 -0.29
CA HIS A 95 10.37 2.75 -0.52
C HIS A 95 10.37 2.26 -1.96
N PRO A 96 11.48 2.37 -2.69
CA PRO A 96 11.53 1.95 -4.09
C PRO A 96 11.66 0.43 -4.22
N HIS A 97 10.91 -0.15 -5.14
CA HIS A 97 10.85 -1.58 -5.39
C HIS A 97 11.02 -1.91 -6.88
N SER A 98 11.84 -2.92 -7.17
CA SER A 98 11.80 -3.61 -8.45
C SER A 98 10.61 -4.58 -8.51
N SER A 99 10.34 -5.13 -9.70
CA SER A 99 9.30 -6.15 -9.88
C SER A 99 9.55 -7.41 -9.04
N ASN A 100 10.81 -7.79 -8.81
CA ASN A 100 11.15 -8.91 -7.92
C ASN A 100 10.92 -8.56 -6.44
N ASP A 101 11.21 -7.33 -6.04
CA ASP A 101 10.97 -6.88 -4.67
C ASP A 101 9.47 -6.84 -4.37
N LEU A 102 8.63 -6.40 -5.32
CA LEU A 102 7.16 -6.43 -5.17
C LEU A 102 6.62 -7.86 -5.02
N ARG A 103 7.20 -8.84 -5.72
CA ARG A 103 6.81 -10.26 -5.54
C ARG A 103 7.15 -10.74 -4.13
N ARG A 104 8.36 -10.44 -3.63
CA ARG A 104 8.78 -10.78 -2.26
C ARG A 104 7.94 -10.06 -1.19
N LEU A 105 7.59 -8.80 -1.43
CA LEU A 105 6.68 -8.04 -0.57
C LEU A 105 5.31 -8.72 -0.53
N SER A 106 4.77 -9.11 -1.68
CA SER A 106 3.50 -9.82 -1.77
C SER A 106 3.52 -11.15 -1.00
N ASP A 107 4.60 -11.93 -1.15
CA ASP A 107 4.77 -13.18 -0.39
C ASP A 107 4.80 -12.94 1.13
N SER A 108 5.46 -11.86 1.56
CA SER A 108 5.52 -11.48 2.98
C SER A 108 4.14 -11.05 3.50
N LEU A 109 3.39 -10.28 2.72
CA LEU A 109 2.01 -9.90 3.05
C LEU A 109 1.07 -11.10 3.14
N MET A 110 1.23 -12.10 2.26
CA MET A 110 0.47 -13.36 2.35
C MET A 110 0.79 -14.12 3.65
N ALA A 111 2.06 -14.22 4.03
CA ALA A 111 2.45 -14.84 5.29
C ALA A 111 1.88 -14.10 6.52
N HIS A 112 1.80 -12.77 6.46
CA HIS A 112 1.11 -11.99 7.50
C HIS A 112 -0.40 -12.22 7.53
N ALA A 113 -1.04 -12.40 6.37
CA ALA A 113 -2.45 -12.78 6.30
C ALA A 113 -2.69 -14.17 6.92
N ASP A 114 -1.80 -15.15 6.70
CA ASP A 114 -1.86 -16.45 7.37
C ASP A 114 -1.76 -16.32 8.89
N ARG A 115 -0.82 -15.50 9.38
CA ARG A 115 -0.69 -15.22 10.81
C ARG A 115 -1.95 -14.58 11.40
N LEU A 116 -2.65 -13.71 10.66
CA LEU A 116 -3.92 -13.14 11.11
C LEU A 116 -5.02 -14.21 11.23
N ARG A 117 -5.03 -15.22 10.34
CA ARG A 117 -5.97 -16.35 10.44
C ARG A 117 -5.71 -17.18 11.69
N GLU A 118 -4.44 -17.49 11.98
CA GLU A 118 -4.08 -18.21 13.22
C GLU A 118 -4.51 -17.44 14.48
N LEU A 119 -4.37 -16.11 14.47
CA LEU A 119 -4.84 -15.27 15.58
C LEU A 119 -6.36 -15.26 15.71
N ALA A 120 -7.09 -15.32 14.60
CA ALA A 120 -8.55 -15.46 14.60
C ALA A 120 -8.98 -16.79 15.23
N ASP A 121 -8.37 -17.91 14.82
CA ASP A 121 -8.66 -19.23 15.39
C ASP A 121 -8.40 -19.25 16.91
N ARG A 122 -7.30 -18.61 17.34
CA ARG A 122 -6.99 -18.47 18.76
C ARG A 122 -8.04 -17.63 19.50
N LEU A 123 -8.51 -16.53 18.89
CA LEU A 123 -9.54 -15.68 19.48
C LEU A 123 -10.87 -16.43 19.64
N ASP A 124 -11.25 -17.24 18.66
CA ASP A 124 -12.44 -18.09 18.73
C ASP A 124 -12.31 -19.10 19.87
N GLY A 125 -11.15 -19.74 19.99
CA GLY A 125 -10.86 -20.65 21.10
C GLY A 125 -11.01 -19.99 22.47
N LEU A 126 -10.50 -18.76 22.62
CA LEU A 126 -10.65 -17.98 23.86
C LEU A 126 -12.10 -17.60 24.14
N THR A 127 -12.82 -17.13 23.12
CA THR A 127 -14.23 -16.70 23.24
C THR A 127 -15.12 -17.86 23.69
N ASN A 128 -14.98 -19.02 23.04
CA ASN A 128 -15.71 -20.24 23.41
C ASN A 128 -15.41 -20.69 24.84
N ALA A 129 -14.16 -20.59 25.29
CA ALA A 129 -13.78 -20.93 26.66
C ALA A 129 -14.43 -19.99 27.70
N PHE A 130 -14.50 -18.69 27.40
CA PHE A 130 -15.19 -17.72 28.27
C PHE A 130 -16.69 -17.99 28.37
N ASP A 131 -17.34 -18.33 27.26
CA ASP A 131 -18.77 -18.62 27.25
C ASP A 131 -19.11 -19.92 28.00
N GLY A 132 -18.32 -20.99 27.81
CA GLY A 132 -18.47 -22.23 28.58
C GLY A 132 -18.25 -22.04 30.09
N THR A 133 -17.37 -21.11 30.49
CA THR A 133 -17.14 -20.77 31.90
C THR A 133 -18.34 -20.01 32.51
N LYS A 134 -18.97 -19.11 31.75
CA LYS A 134 -20.19 -18.40 32.17
C LYS A 134 -21.37 -19.35 32.34
N GLU A 135 -21.57 -20.30 31.41
CA GLU A 135 -22.64 -21.30 31.52
C GLU A 135 -22.46 -22.19 32.75
N THR A 136 -21.23 -22.64 33.01
CA THR A 136 -20.91 -23.45 34.19
C THR A 136 -21.18 -22.70 35.49
N THR A 137 -20.82 -21.40 35.55
CA THR A 137 -21.06 -20.55 36.72
C THR A 137 -22.55 -20.29 36.95
N ARG A 138 -23.32 -20.07 35.87
CA ARG A 138 -24.78 -19.88 35.93
C ARG A 138 -25.49 -21.16 36.39
N ALA A 139 -25.07 -22.33 35.91
CA ALA A 139 -25.60 -23.62 36.36
C ALA A 139 -25.26 -23.90 37.84
N ALA A 140 -24.09 -23.50 38.32
CA ALA A 140 -23.69 -23.63 39.72
C ALA A 140 -24.41 -22.64 40.66
N ALA A 141 -24.93 -21.52 40.15
CA ALA A 141 -25.69 -20.52 40.91
C ALA A 141 -27.19 -20.85 41.03
N ASP A 142 -27.70 -21.87 40.32
CA ASP A 142 -29.10 -22.32 40.37
C ASP A 142 -29.34 -23.69 41.07
N PRO A 143 -28.71 -24.02 42.23
CA PRO A 143 -28.97 -25.28 42.91
C PRO A 143 -30.19 -25.13 43.84
N LYS A 144 -31.35 -25.64 43.39
CA LYS A 144 -32.61 -25.91 44.12
C LYS A 144 -33.70 -24.82 44.06
N LYS A 145 -34.70 -25.12 43.21
CA LYS A 145 -36.11 -25.09 43.63
C LYS A 145 -36.75 -26.44 43.27
N GLY A 146 -36.51 -27.46 44.09
CA GLY A 146 -37.10 -28.79 43.86
C GLY A 146 -36.60 -29.87 44.82
N ARG A 147 -37.19 -29.93 46.02
CA ARG A 147 -37.45 -31.14 46.85
C ARG A 147 -38.23 -30.65 48.09
N SER A 148 -39.57 -30.80 48.11
CA SER A 148 -40.36 -31.86 48.82
C SER A 148 -40.14 -31.78 50.34
N ASP A 149 -41.14 -31.71 51.23
CA ASP A 149 -42.53 -32.20 51.24
C ASP A 149 -43.52 -31.18 51.83
#